data_AF-A0A2V4NQI9-F1
#
_entry.id   AF-A0A2V4NQI9-F1
#
_cell.length_a   1.000
_cell.length_b   1.000
_cell.length_c   1.000
_cell.angle_alpha   90.00
_cell.angle_beta   90.00
_cell.angle_gamma   90.00
#
_symmetry.space_group_name_H-M   'P 1'
#
loop_
_entity.id
_entity.type
_entity.pdbx_description
1 polymer ?
#
loop_
_entity_poly.entity_id
_entity_poly.type
_entity_poly.pdbx_seq_one_letter_code
_entity_poly.pdbx_strand_id
1 'polypeptide(L)'
;MSLTPQPSPAQPAPPRAKGRPRSATADQAILDAARAALAELGWGGLTMGDVAVRAGVAKTTLYRRWPSKNELVIDAIASLFDQLEMVDRGSLQADMEGVVTQFADLLARPESQAGLLALFAEGTRDTELRRRIREHI
;
A
#
# COMPACT_ATOMS: atom_id res chain seq x y z
N MET A 1 40.97 14.51 48.83
CA MET A 1 40.30 13.30 48.29
C MET A 1 38.97 13.76 47.72
N SER A 2 39.00 14.24 46.48
CA SER A 2 37.91 14.95 45.81
C SER A 2 37.11 13.98 44.95
N LEU A 3 35.78 14.07 45.00
CA LEU A 3 34.91 13.61 43.92
C LEU A 3 33.67 14.50 43.88
N THR A 4 33.74 15.52 43.03
CA THR A 4 32.61 16.29 42.55
C THR A 4 31.76 15.36 41.67
N PRO A 5 30.44 15.26 41.86
CA PRO A 5 29.59 14.53 40.92
C PRO A 5 29.49 15.29 39.58
N GLN A 6 29.91 14.62 38.51
CA GLN A 6 29.73 15.05 37.12
C GLN A 6 28.23 15.03 36.76
N PRO A 7 27.69 16.08 36.10
CA PRO A 7 26.33 16.03 35.57
C PRO A 7 26.27 15.06 34.38
N SER A 8 25.30 14.15 34.40
CA SER A 8 25.00 13.25 33.29
C SER A 8 24.73 14.02 31.99
N PRO A 9 25.21 13.55 30.82
CA PRO A 9 24.92 14.18 29.56
C PRO A 9 23.41 14.07 29.27
N ALA A 10 22.78 15.21 28.98
CA ALA A 10 21.39 15.27 28.55
C ALA A 10 21.20 14.41 27.29
N GLN A 11 20.27 13.45 27.36
CA GLN A 11 19.89 12.64 26.20
C GLN A 11 19.30 13.56 25.12
N PRO A 12 19.74 13.43 23.85
CA PRO A 12 19.15 14.19 22.76
C PRO A 12 17.67 13.80 22.60
N ALA A 13 16.79 14.80 22.60
CA ALA A 13 15.37 14.62 22.36
C ALA A 13 15.13 13.90 21.01
N PRO A 14 14.14 13.00 20.92
CA PRO A 14 13.86 12.28 19.69
C PRO A 14 13.54 13.26 18.55
N PRO A 15 14.00 12.98 17.32
CA PRO A 15 13.71 13.84 16.17
C PRO A 15 12.21 13.99 16.02
N ARG A 16 11.74 15.24 15.98
CA ARG A 16 10.33 15.58 15.75
C ARG A 16 9.87 14.93 14.46
N ALA A 17 8.96 13.96 14.58
CA ALA A 17 8.33 13.31 13.44
C ALA A 17 7.74 14.36 12.48
N LYS A 18 8.04 14.17 11.19
CA LYS A 18 7.78 15.10 10.10
C LYS A 18 6.26 15.18 9.82
N GLY A 19 5.58 16.14 10.45
CA GLY A 19 4.20 16.55 10.14
C GLY A 19 3.10 15.64 10.72
N ARG A 20 1.99 16.27 11.15
CA ARG A 20 0.73 15.63 11.56
C ARG A 20 0.38 14.49 10.59
N PRO A 21 -0.10 13.31 11.07
CA PRO A 21 -0.45 12.22 10.18
C PRO A 21 -1.34 12.75 9.07
N ARG A 22 -0.85 12.60 7.83
CA ARG A 22 -1.61 12.73 6.60
C ARG A 22 -2.96 12.06 6.83
N SER A 23 -4.07 12.56 6.29
CA SER A 23 -5.39 11.96 6.56
C SER A 23 -5.45 10.54 5.98
N ALA A 24 -4.93 9.55 6.70
CA ALA A 24 -4.83 8.15 6.30
C ALA A 24 -6.19 7.60 5.86
N THR A 25 -7.26 8.17 6.42
CA THR A 25 -8.65 7.92 6.07
C THR A 25 -8.98 8.23 4.60
N ALA A 26 -8.44 9.33 4.05
CA ALA A 26 -8.70 9.71 2.66
C ALA A 26 -7.88 8.88 1.66
N ASP A 27 -6.65 8.49 2.02
CA ASP A 27 -5.84 7.55 1.23
C ASP A 27 -6.57 6.23 1.13
N GLN A 28 -6.98 5.70 2.29
CA GLN A 28 -7.65 4.42 2.38
C GLN A 28 -8.95 4.42 1.57
N ALA A 29 -9.79 5.46 1.71
CA ALA A 29 -11.01 5.60 0.92
C ALA A 29 -10.76 5.61 -0.59
N ILE A 30 -9.66 6.25 -1.04
CA ILE A 30 -9.25 6.27 -2.44
C ILE A 30 -8.80 4.89 -2.91
N LEU A 31 -7.96 4.20 -2.13
CA LEU A 31 -7.45 2.87 -2.47
C LEU A 31 -8.60 1.84 -2.50
N ASP A 32 -9.50 1.89 -1.52
CA ASP A 32 -10.69 1.02 -1.47
C ASP A 32 -11.60 1.25 -2.69
N ALA A 33 -11.85 2.51 -3.04
CA ALA A 33 -12.63 2.87 -4.24
C ALA A 33 -11.97 2.41 -5.54
N ALA A 34 -10.63 2.49 -5.63
CA ALA A 34 -9.87 2.01 -6.77
C ALA A 34 -9.98 0.49 -6.93
N ARG A 35 -9.87 -0.27 -5.83
CA ARG A 35 -10.03 -1.74 -5.84
C ARG A 35 -11.44 -2.15 -6.27
N ALA A 36 -12.47 -1.51 -5.73
CA ALA A 36 -13.85 -1.76 -6.14
C ALA A 36 -14.06 -1.48 -7.64
N ALA A 37 -13.50 -0.37 -8.15
CA ALA A 37 -13.57 -0.04 -9.57
C ALA A 37 -12.81 -1.05 -10.45
N LEU A 38 -11.67 -1.57 -9.99
CA LEU A 38 -10.93 -2.64 -10.68
C LEU A 38 -11.74 -3.93 -10.76
N ALA A 39 -12.38 -4.34 -9.67
CA ALA A 39 -13.21 -5.55 -9.63
C ALA A 39 -14.41 -5.43 -10.59
N GLU A 40 -15.07 -4.27 -10.60
CA GLU A 40 -16.30 -4.06 -11.37
C GLU A 40 -16.05 -3.77 -12.85
N LEU A 41 -15.07 -2.91 -13.17
CA LEU A 41 -14.89 -2.33 -14.50
C LEU A 41 -13.64 -2.86 -15.22
N GLY A 42 -12.78 -3.58 -14.49
CA GLY A 42 -11.45 -3.94 -14.96
C GLY A 42 -10.56 -2.71 -15.20
N TRP A 43 -9.31 -2.97 -15.59
CA TRP A 43 -8.33 -1.91 -15.83
C TRP A 43 -8.74 -0.90 -16.90
N GLY A 44 -9.34 -1.37 -17.99
CA GLY A 44 -9.72 -0.54 -19.14
C GLY A 44 -10.84 0.44 -18.81
N GLY A 45 -11.80 0.02 -17.99
CA GLY A 45 -12.93 0.84 -17.57
C GLY A 45 -12.64 1.74 -16.38
N LEU A 46 -11.58 1.48 -15.59
CA LEU A 46 -11.21 2.33 -14.47
C LEU A 46 -10.70 3.70 -14.96
N THR A 47 -11.32 4.77 -14.44
CA THR A 47 -10.83 6.14 -14.60
C THR A 47 -10.54 6.80 -13.24
N MET A 48 -9.55 7.70 -13.22
CA MET A 48 -9.26 8.53 -12.04
C MET A 48 -10.47 9.36 -11.58
N GLY A 49 -11.32 9.75 -12.54
CA GLY A 49 -12.53 10.51 -12.23
C GLY A 49 -13.54 9.70 -11.44
N ASP A 50 -13.79 8.46 -11.85
CA ASP A 50 -14.75 7.56 -11.19
C ASP A 50 -14.27 7.19 -9.79
N VAL A 51 -12.97 6.96 -9.62
CA VAL A 51 -12.38 6.71 -8.30
C VAL A 51 -12.56 7.91 -7.37
N ALA A 52 -12.29 9.14 -7.85
CA ALA A 52 -12.47 10.33 -7.03
C ALA A 52 -13.92 10.49 -6.54
N VAL A 53 -14.88 10.23 -7.43
CA VAL A 53 -16.31 10.28 -7.09
C VAL A 53 -16.67 9.21 -6.06
N ARG A 54 -16.26 7.95 -6.29
CA ARG A 54 -16.53 6.82 -5.38
C ARG A 54 -15.91 7.03 -3.99
N ALA A 55 -14.71 7.61 -3.94
CA ALA A 55 -14.02 7.92 -2.69
C ALA A 55 -14.53 9.19 -1.99
N GLY A 56 -15.42 9.96 -2.62
CA GLY A 56 -15.93 11.21 -2.08
C GLY A 56 -14.87 12.32 -1.97
N VAL A 57 -13.85 12.31 -2.84
CA VAL A 57 -12.75 13.28 -2.82
C VAL A 57 -12.72 14.14 -4.09
N ALA A 58 -12.17 15.34 -3.98
CA ALA A 58 -11.92 16.17 -5.15
C ALA A 58 -10.85 15.53 -6.06
N LYS A 59 -11.03 15.60 -7.40
CA LYS A 59 -10.05 15.11 -8.38
C LYS A 59 -8.65 15.70 -8.15
N THR A 60 -8.54 16.98 -7.79
CA THR A 60 -7.26 17.62 -7.47
C THR A 60 -6.56 16.99 -6.27
N THR A 61 -7.30 16.48 -5.29
CA THR A 61 -6.76 15.74 -4.15
C THR A 61 -6.26 14.36 -4.57
N LEU A 62 -6.97 13.68 -5.47
CA LEU A 62 -6.53 12.40 -6.02
C LEU A 62 -5.23 12.58 -6.85
N TYR A 63 -5.24 13.48 -7.84
CA TYR A 63 -4.10 13.69 -8.74
C TYR A 63 -2.84 14.21 -8.06
N ARG A 64 -2.97 14.96 -6.95
CA ARG A 64 -1.80 15.40 -6.16
C ARG A 64 -1.05 14.23 -5.52
N ARG A 65 -1.74 13.10 -5.31
CA ARG A 65 -1.23 11.95 -4.55
C ARG A 65 -0.84 10.82 -5.48
N TRP A 66 -1.70 10.53 -6.44
CA TRP A 66 -1.45 9.60 -7.54
C TRP A 66 -1.52 10.38 -8.85
N PRO A 67 -0.36 10.77 -9.42
CA PRO A 67 -0.31 11.50 -10.68
C PRO A 67 -0.94 10.73 -11.85
N SER A 68 -0.96 9.41 -11.77
CA SER A 68 -1.42 8.52 -12.83
C SER A 68 -2.32 7.40 -12.33
N LYS A 69 -3.12 6.84 -13.26
CA LYS A 69 -3.92 5.63 -13.02
C LYS A 69 -3.03 4.46 -12.60
N ASN A 70 -1.88 4.30 -13.24
CA ASN A 70 -0.97 3.19 -12.99
C ASN A 70 -0.48 3.20 -11.53
N GLU A 71 -0.03 4.36 -11.05
CA GLU A 71 0.44 4.50 -9.66
C GLU A 71 -0.67 4.23 -8.65
N LEU A 72 -1.88 4.72 -8.90
CA LEU A 72 -3.03 4.44 -8.05
C LEU A 72 -3.34 2.95 -7.97
N VAL A 73 -3.34 2.25 -9.10
CA VAL A 73 -3.66 0.83 -9.13
C VAL A 73 -2.57 0.00 -8.47
N ILE A 74 -1.29 0.33 -8.68
CA ILE A 74 -0.17 -0.35 -8.02
C ILE A 74 -0.32 -0.25 -6.51
N ASP A 75 -0.53 0.95 -5.97
CA ASP A 75 -0.68 1.14 -4.52
C ASP A 75 -1.97 0.49 -4.00
N ALA A 76 -3.06 0.52 -4.77
CA ALA A 76 -4.32 -0.13 -4.40
C ALA A 76 -4.16 -1.65 -4.28
N ILE A 77 -3.41 -2.27 -5.18
CA ILE A 77 -3.09 -3.71 -5.12
C ILE A 77 -2.08 -4.00 -4.02
N ALA A 78 -1.02 -3.18 -3.89
CA ALA A 78 0.00 -3.33 -2.85
C ALA A 78 -0.62 -3.32 -1.44
N SER A 79 -1.57 -2.41 -1.20
CA SER A 79 -2.29 -2.31 0.09
C SER A 79 -3.15 -3.53 0.45
N LEU A 80 -3.42 -4.45 -0.48
CA LEU A 80 -4.04 -5.74 -0.13
C LEU A 80 -3.06 -6.64 0.60
N PHE A 81 -1.79 -6.62 0.20
CA PHE A 81 -0.75 -7.45 0.81
C PHE A 81 -0.37 -6.96 2.22
N ASP A 82 -0.56 -5.67 2.51
CA ASP A 82 -0.40 -5.12 3.86
C ASP A 82 -1.42 -5.69 4.87
N GLN A 83 -2.50 -6.33 4.41
CA GLN A 83 -3.49 -7.01 5.27
C GLN A 83 -3.12 -8.46 5.61
N LEU A 84 -1.99 -8.96 5.11
CA LEU A 84 -1.50 -10.30 5.46
C LEU A 84 -0.93 -10.28 6.89
N GLU A 85 -1.71 -10.79 7.83
CA GLU A 85 -1.27 -10.95 9.22
C GLU A 85 -0.73 -12.36 9.47
N MET A 86 0.51 -12.43 9.94
CA MET A 86 1.08 -13.65 10.48
C MET A 86 0.50 -13.90 11.87
N VAL A 87 -0.53 -14.74 11.94
CA VAL A 87 -1.14 -15.17 13.19
C VAL A 87 -0.38 -16.39 13.72
N ASP A 88 0.10 -16.31 14.97
CA ASP A 88 0.67 -17.45 15.70
C ASP A 88 -0.46 -18.45 16.03
N ARG A 89 -0.40 -19.60 15.37
CA ARG A 89 -1.32 -20.74 15.49
C ARG A 89 -0.69 -21.88 16.30
N GLY A 90 0.42 -21.62 16.99
CA GLY A 90 1.10 -22.58 17.86
C GLY A 90 2.13 -23.47 17.17
N SER A 91 2.40 -23.26 15.87
CA SER A 91 3.56 -23.85 15.19
C SER A 91 3.90 -23.08 13.91
N LEU A 92 5.19 -22.96 13.60
CA LEU A 92 5.68 -22.30 12.38
C LEU A 92 5.05 -22.88 11.10
N GLN A 93 4.80 -24.19 11.06
CA GLN A 93 4.13 -24.83 9.91
C GLN A 93 2.69 -24.31 9.75
N ALA A 94 1.91 -24.28 10.84
CA ALA A 94 0.54 -23.78 10.81
C ALA A 94 0.48 -22.28 10.49
N ASP A 95 1.48 -21.52 10.95
CA ASP A 95 1.59 -20.09 10.67
C ASP A 95 1.86 -19.86 9.18
N MET A 96 2.82 -20.59 8.61
CA MET A 96 3.15 -20.55 7.18
C MET A 96 2.00 -21.01 6.30
N GLU A 97 1.33 -22.11 6.65
CA GLU A 97 0.14 -22.59 5.93
C GLU A 97 -0.97 -21.53 5.93
N GLY A 98 -1.16 -20.83 7.05
CA GLY A 98 -2.11 -19.73 7.15
C GLY A 98 -1.75 -18.54 6.26
N VAL A 99 -0.48 -18.13 6.24
CA VAL A 99 -0.01 -17.03 5.37
C VAL A 99 -0.14 -17.40 3.89
N VAL A 100 0.23 -18.63 3.51
CA VAL A 100 0.12 -19.11 2.12
C VAL A 100 -1.33 -19.18 1.67
N THR A 101 -2.23 -19.63 2.54
CA THR A 101 -3.66 -19.70 2.22
C THR A 101 -4.27 -18.31 2.09
N GLN A 102 -3.95 -17.39 3.00
CA GLN A 102 -4.37 -15.98 2.89
C GLN A 102 -3.86 -15.33 1.60
N PHE A 103 -2.61 -15.60 1.23
CA PHE A 103 -2.02 -15.12 -0.01
C PHE A 103 -2.71 -15.71 -1.25
N ALA A 104 -3.01 -17.01 -1.24
CA ALA A 104 -3.74 -17.68 -2.31
C ALA A 104 -5.17 -17.13 -2.47
N ASP A 105 -5.89 -16.93 -1.37
CA ASP A 105 -7.23 -16.33 -1.36
C ASP A 105 -7.21 -14.90 -1.88
N LEU A 106 -6.17 -14.14 -1.55
CA LEU A 106 -5.97 -12.78 -2.03
C LEU A 106 -5.69 -12.75 -3.53
N LEU A 107 -4.87 -13.69 -4.05
CA LEU A 107 -4.62 -13.85 -5.49
C LEU A 107 -5.84 -14.37 -6.26
N ALA A 108 -6.75 -15.09 -5.61
CA ALA A 108 -7.98 -15.57 -6.20
C ALA A 108 -9.04 -14.46 -6.40
N ARG A 109 -8.85 -13.28 -5.77
CA ARG A 109 -9.81 -12.18 -5.89
C ARG A 109 -9.78 -11.55 -7.30
N PRO A 110 -10.94 -11.23 -7.90
CA PRO A 110 -11.02 -10.62 -9.23
C PRO A 110 -10.20 -9.34 -9.38
N GLU A 111 -10.20 -8.47 -8.37
CA GLU A 111 -9.40 -7.23 -8.34
C GLU A 111 -7.90 -7.50 -8.39
N SER A 112 -7.42 -8.50 -7.65
CA SER A 112 -6.01 -8.91 -7.63
C SER A 112 -5.58 -9.48 -8.96
N GLN A 113 -6.41 -10.33 -9.58
CA GLN A 113 -6.12 -10.91 -10.89
C GLN A 113 -6.08 -9.84 -11.99
N ALA A 114 -7.04 -8.91 -11.99
CA ALA A 114 -7.06 -7.77 -12.91
C ALA A 114 -5.82 -6.87 -12.73
N GLY A 115 -5.43 -6.62 -11.48
CA GLY A 115 -4.23 -5.87 -11.13
C GLY A 115 -2.93 -6.54 -11.58
N LEU A 116 -2.77 -7.85 -11.32
CA LEU A 116 -1.60 -8.62 -11.76
C LEU A 116 -1.49 -8.67 -13.28
N LEU A 117 -2.59 -8.89 -14.00
CA LEU A 117 -2.59 -8.88 -15.47
C LEU A 117 -2.17 -7.52 -16.02
N ALA A 118 -2.64 -6.42 -15.41
CA ALA A 118 -2.22 -5.09 -15.79
C ALA A 118 -0.73 -4.83 -15.46
N LEU A 119 -0.24 -5.31 -14.32
CA LEU A 119 1.17 -5.24 -13.93
C LEU A 119 2.07 -6.00 -14.92
N PHE A 120 1.66 -7.19 -15.35
CA PHE A 120 2.37 -7.98 -16.36
C PHE A 120 2.30 -7.33 -17.75
N ALA A 121 1.14 -6.78 -18.14
CA ALA A 121 0.97 -6.06 -19.40
C ALA A 121 1.84 -4.79 -19.45
N GLU A 122 2.04 -4.11 -18.33
CA GLU A 122 2.88 -2.91 -18.25
C GLU A 122 4.37 -3.25 -18.09
N GLY A 123 4.71 -4.33 -17.36
CA GLY A 123 6.09 -4.82 -17.20
C GLY A 123 6.73 -5.35 -18.49
N THR A 124 5.93 -5.57 -19.55
CA THR A 124 6.43 -5.84 -20.91
C THR A 124 6.71 -4.57 -21.71
N ARG A 125 6.25 -3.40 -21.25
CA ARG A 125 6.39 -2.10 -21.92
C ARG A 125 7.24 -1.07 -21.20
N ASP A 126 7.49 -1.24 -19.89
CA ASP A 126 8.25 -0.26 -19.11
C ASP A 126 9.29 -0.91 -18.16
N THR A 127 10.56 -0.60 -18.40
CA THR A 127 11.70 -1.09 -17.60
C THR A 127 11.74 -0.42 -16.22
N GLU A 128 11.13 0.76 -16.07
CA GLU A 128 11.15 1.55 -14.84
C GLU A 128 10.18 1.00 -13.77
N LEU A 129 9.08 0.39 -14.21
CA LEU A 129 8.15 -0.32 -13.33
C LEU A 129 8.81 -1.55 -12.67
N ARG A 130 9.70 -2.25 -13.39
CA ARG A 130 10.48 -3.38 -12.83
C ARG A 130 11.43 -2.93 -11.72
N ARG A 131 11.95 -1.70 -11.80
CA ARG A 131 12.81 -1.12 -10.77
C ARG A 131 12.03 -0.82 -9.51
N ARG A 132 10.83 -0.24 -9.64
CA ARG A 132 9.97 0.14 -8.50
C ARG A 132 9.38 -1.06 -7.75
N ILE A 133 8.99 -2.14 -8.46
CA ILE A 133 8.52 -3.38 -7.81
C ILE A 133 9.63 -4.01 -6.95
N ARG A 134 10.90 -3.91 -7.37
CA ARG A 134 12.04 -4.47 -6.64
C ARG A 134 12.41 -3.68 -5.38
N GLU A 135 11.97 -2.43 -5.27
CA GLU A 135 12.26 -1.58 -4.10
C GLU A 135 11.21 -1.73 -2.97
N HIS A 136 10.13 -2.48 -3.20
CA HIS A 136 9.05 -2.69 -2.22
C HIS A 136 8.87 -4.16 -1.79
N ILE A 137 9.80 -5.04 -2.19
CA ILE A 137 9.97 -6.41 -1.68
C ILE A 137 11.21 -6.42 -0.80
#